data_AF-A0A238WES2-F1
#
_entry.id   AF-A0A238WES2-F1
#
_cell.length_a   1.000
_cell.length_b   1.000
_cell.length_c   1.000
_cell.angle_alpha   90.00
_cell.angle_beta   90.00
_cell.angle_gamma   90.00
#
_symmetry.space_group_name_H-M   'P 1'
#
loop_
_entity.id
_entity.type
_entity.pdbx_description
1 polymer ?
#
loop_
_entity_poly.entity_id
_entity_poly.type
_entity_poly.pdbx_seq_one_letter_code
_entity_poly.pdbx_strand_id
1 'polypeptide(L)'
;MFEAITNEEERGQVGIGTLIVFIAMVLVAAIAAGVLINTAGFLQTQAEATGEESASQVSDRIEVQSATGQVAGIDEDGGSSSLEEPGDDDADFDGIYTVDFTVTQAPGSDDIDLEDVTAEFITDSGVNQVVLDDDELVEIDGLNVEGDDNVITDSSDRFTVSFAGYQVDGSDGGIFNDLSSSPEYGEDGEDAGSWVGHLEGGDTMEVRFTTAAGATTVEEVRVPDSLIDRDAVSL
;
A
#
# COMPACT_ATOMS: atom_id res chain seq x y z
N MET A 1 -2.65 75.34 36.13
CA MET A 1 -2.53 76.27 34.99
C MET A 1 -2.58 75.42 33.74
N PHE A 2 -3.72 75.41 33.05
CA PHE A 2 -3.91 74.81 31.74
C PHE A 2 -4.13 75.98 30.79
N GLU A 3 -3.23 76.17 29.83
CA GLU A 3 -3.35 77.20 28.82
C GLU A 3 -4.36 76.72 27.77
N ALA A 4 -5.49 77.40 27.69
CA ALA A 4 -6.54 77.06 26.73
C ALA A 4 -6.11 77.58 25.35
N ILE A 5 -5.74 76.67 24.46
CA ILE A 5 -5.45 76.93 23.06
C ILE A 5 -6.71 77.45 22.36
N THR A 6 -6.86 78.78 22.28
CA THR A 6 -7.96 79.47 21.60
C THR A 6 -7.60 79.92 20.18
N ASN A 7 -6.38 79.67 19.72
CA ASN A 7 -5.93 80.06 18.39
C ASN A 7 -6.39 79.04 17.32
N GLU A 8 -7.10 79.50 16.30
CA GLU A 8 -7.68 78.67 15.25
C GLU A 8 -6.62 77.95 14.39
N GLU A 9 -5.43 78.55 14.22
CA GLU A 9 -4.31 77.91 13.49
C GLU A 9 -3.75 76.68 14.22
N GLU A 10 -3.59 76.75 15.54
CA GLU A 10 -3.16 75.59 16.36
C GLU A 10 -4.20 74.47 16.36
N ARG A 11 -5.50 74.81 16.34
CA ARG A 11 -6.58 73.81 16.21
C ARG A 11 -6.61 73.16 14.83
N GLY A 12 -6.37 73.93 13.76
CA GLY A 12 -6.23 73.41 12.40
C GLY A 12 -5.05 72.43 12.26
N GLN A 13 -3.91 72.77 12.86
CA GLN A 13 -2.72 71.92 12.86
C GLN A 13 -2.94 70.59 13.60
N VAL A 14 -3.58 70.61 14.77
CA VAL A 14 -3.92 69.38 15.51
C VAL A 14 -4.93 68.54 14.72
N GLY A 15 -5.94 69.15 14.10
CA GLY A 15 -6.93 68.47 13.26
C GLY A 15 -6.28 67.74 12.08
N ILE A 16 -5.36 68.39 11.37
CA ILE A 16 -4.61 67.78 10.28
C ILE A 16 -3.74 66.62 10.80
N GLY A 17 -3.08 66.79 11.96
CA GLY A 17 -2.31 65.71 12.59
C GLY A 17 -3.15 64.47 12.92
N THR A 18 -4.35 64.66 13.47
CA THR A 18 -5.27 63.55 13.76
C THR A 18 -5.76 62.84 12.49
N LEU A 19 -6.01 63.58 11.41
CA LEU A 19 -6.48 63.02 10.15
C LEU A 19 -5.38 62.20 9.45
N ILE A 20 -4.12 62.63 9.54
CA ILE A 20 -2.97 61.88 9.03
C ILE A 20 -2.82 60.54 9.77
N VAL A 21 -2.87 60.55 11.11
CA VAL A 21 -2.76 59.31 11.91
C VAL A 21 -3.92 58.37 11.64
N PHE A 22 -5.13 58.90 11.47
CA PHE A 22 -6.30 58.10 11.13
C PHE A 22 -6.11 57.36 9.81
N ILE A 23 -5.67 58.06 8.75
CA ILE A 23 -5.40 57.44 7.45
C ILE A 23 -4.29 56.39 7.57
N ALA A 24 -3.20 56.71 8.26
CA ALA A 24 -2.09 55.77 8.45
C ALA A 24 -2.55 54.48 9.16
N MET A 25 -3.36 54.59 10.21
CA MET A 25 -3.90 53.43 10.93
C MET A 25 -4.81 52.58 10.05
N VAL A 26 -5.65 53.22 9.22
CA VAL A 26 -6.51 52.51 8.27
C VAL A 26 -5.69 51.74 7.23
N LEU A 27 -4.61 52.33 6.71
CA LEU A 27 -3.74 51.66 5.73
C LEU A 27 -3.02 50.46 6.35
N VAL A 28 -2.48 50.59 7.56
CA VAL A 28 -1.86 49.48 8.28
C VAL A 28 -2.88 48.36 8.55
N ALA A 29 -4.09 48.72 8.99
CA ALA A 29 -5.17 47.77 9.20
C ALA A 29 -5.57 47.03 7.91
N ALA A 30 -5.61 47.72 6.78
CA ALA A 30 -5.91 47.11 5.48
C ALA A 30 -4.83 46.11 5.04
N ILE A 31 -3.55 46.44 5.20
CA ILE A 31 -2.44 45.52 4.91
C ILE A 31 -2.49 44.30 5.85
N ALA A 32 -2.68 44.54 7.15
CA ALA A 32 -2.79 43.48 8.14
C ALA A 32 -3.98 42.54 7.83
N ALA A 33 -5.14 43.08 7.46
CA ALA A 33 -6.30 42.29 7.05
C ALA A 33 -6.01 41.47 5.78
N GLY A 34 -5.32 42.05 4.80
CA GLY A 34 -4.90 41.32 3.59
C GLY A 34 -3.99 40.13 3.89
N VAL A 35 -3.03 40.29 4.80
CA VAL A 35 -2.18 39.19 5.27
C VAL A 35 -3.00 38.13 5.98
N LEU A 36 -3.89 38.53 6.90
CA LEU A 36 -4.74 37.59 7.64
C LEU A 36 -5.65 36.76 6.73
N ILE A 37 -6.23 37.37 5.70
CA ILE A 37 -7.08 36.66 4.72
C ILE A 37 -6.24 35.69 3.90
N ASN A 38 -5.05 36.09 3.45
CA ASN A 38 -4.18 35.23 2.67
C ASN A 38 -3.72 34.01 3.50
N THR A 39 -3.28 34.24 4.74
CA THR A 39 -2.93 33.16 5.67
C THR A 39 -4.12 32.25 5.96
N ALA A 40 -5.32 32.80 6.16
CA ALA A 40 -6.52 32.00 6.37
C ALA A 40 -6.85 31.13 5.15
N GLY A 41 -6.74 31.69 3.93
CA GLY A 41 -6.95 30.93 2.70
C GLY A 41 -5.94 29.81 2.51
N PHE A 42 -4.65 30.09 2.75
CA PHE A 42 -3.59 29.07 2.69
C PHE A 42 -3.85 27.93 3.70
N LEU A 43 -4.16 28.28 4.95
CA LEU A 43 -4.46 27.29 5.99
C LEU A 43 -5.74 26.51 5.69
N GLN A 44 -6.73 27.12 5.04
CA GLN A 44 -7.94 26.43 4.63
C GLN A 44 -7.65 25.36 3.57
N THR A 45 -6.96 25.72 2.48
CA THR A 45 -6.59 24.75 1.43
C THR A 45 -5.72 23.64 1.99
N GLN A 46 -4.78 23.96 2.88
CA GLN A 46 -3.97 22.95 3.55
C GLN A 46 -4.82 22.03 4.44
N ALA A 47 -5.78 22.58 5.19
CA ALA A 47 -6.65 21.79 6.05
C ALA A 47 -7.61 20.90 5.26
N GLU A 48 -8.09 21.36 4.10
CA GLU A 48 -8.91 20.57 3.18
C GLU A 48 -8.09 19.41 2.61
N ALA A 49 -6.92 19.68 2.04
CA ALA A 49 -6.03 18.65 1.48
C ALA A 49 -5.61 17.61 2.52
N THR A 50 -5.22 18.03 3.73
CA THR A 50 -4.90 17.10 4.82
C THR A 50 -6.13 16.33 5.29
N GLY A 51 -7.31 16.94 5.24
CA GLY A 51 -8.57 16.28 5.58
C GLY A 51 -8.93 15.17 4.59
N GLU A 52 -8.72 15.43 3.29
CA GLU A 52 -8.89 14.45 2.21
C GLU A 52 -7.88 13.30 2.33
N GLU A 53 -6.58 13.61 2.48
CA GLU A 53 -5.51 12.60 2.63
C GLU A 53 -5.69 11.75 3.91
N SER A 54 -6.15 12.36 5.00
CA SER A 54 -6.43 11.61 6.23
C SER A 54 -7.67 10.73 6.11
N ALA A 55 -8.63 11.12 5.27
CA ALA A 55 -9.82 10.33 5.01
C ALA A 55 -9.43 9.11 4.15
N SER A 56 -8.74 9.32 3.02
CA SER A 56 -8.26 8.25 2.14
C SER A 56 -7.38 7.24 2.89
N GLN A 57 -6.45 7.70 3.73
CA GLN A 57 -5.59 6.82 4.52
C GLN A 57 -6.35 5.85 5.44
N VAL A 58 -7.59 6.16 5.84
CA VAL A 58 -8.39 5.27 6.70
C VAL A 58 -9.49 4.54 5.94
N SER A 59 -10.01 5.13 4.86
CA SER A 59 -11.05 4.53 4.03
C SER A 59 -10.49 3.54 3.04
N ASP A 60 -9.42 3.91 2.32
CA ASP A 60 -8.94 3.26 1.08
C ASP A 60 -8.13 2.01 1.39
N ARG A 61 -8.80 1.07 2.01
CA ARG A 61 -8.26 -0.22 2.44
C ARG A 61 -8.71 -1.31 1.50
N ILE A 62 -7.86 -2.31 1.37
CA ILE A 62 -8.19 -3.58 0.74
C ILE A 62 -8.72 -4.53 1.81
N GLU A 63 -9.73 -5.32 1.46
CA GLU A 63 -10.24 -6.42 2.27
C GLU A 63 -9.83 -7.75 1.62
N VAL A 64 -9.15 -8.59 2.38
CA VAL A 64 -8.82 -9.97 1.99
C VAL A 64 -10.04 -10.84 2.26
N GLN A 65 -10.56 -11.48 1.23
CA GLN A 65 -11.74 -12.35 1.32
C GLN A 65 -11.37 -13.81 1.58
N SER A 66 -10.27 -14.25 0.98
CA SER A 66 -9.73 -15.60 1.15
C SER A 66 -8.25 -15.64 0.86
N ALA A 67 -7.54 -16.51 1.57
CA ALA A 67 -6.19 -16.92 1.26
C ALA A 67 -6.19 -18.42 0.95
N THR A 68 -5.52 -18.81 -0.13
CA THR A 68 -5.30 -20.21 -0.50
C THR A 68 -3.84 -20.42 -0.85
N GLY A 69 -3.35 -21.63 -0.64
CA GLY A 69 -1.99 -22.01 -1.02
C GLY A 69 -2.01 -23.23 -1.94
N GLN A 70 -1.15 -23.23 -2.94
CA GLN A 70 -0.90 -24.40 -3.78
C GLN A 70 0.25 -25.20 -3.18
N VAL A 71 0.07 -26.51 -3.13
CA VAL A 71 0.99 -27.44 -2.49
C VAL A 71 1.70 -28.27 -3.57
N ALA A 72 2.99 -28.44 -3.39
CA ALA A 72 3.80 -29.34 -4.23
C ALA A 72 4.79 -30.11 -3.36
N GLY A 73 5.24 -31.25 -3.87
CA GLY A 73 6.46 -31.88 -3.40
C GLY A 73 7.65 -31.00 -3.80
N ILE A 74 8.53 -30.70 -2.86
CA ILE A 74 9.73 -29.89 -3.08
C ILE A 74 10.94 -30.80 -2.89
N ASP A 75 11.72 -30.95 -3.94
CA ASP A 75 13.02 -31.64 -3.92
C ASP A 75 14.14 -30.60 -3.86
N GLU A 76 14.93 -30.57 -2.79
CA GLU A 76 15.97 -29.57 -2.55
C GLU A 76 17.36 -30.09 -2.92
N ASP A 77 17.67 -30.08 -4.21
CA ASP A 77 18.91 -30.64 -4.71
C ASP A 77 20.02 -29.57 -4.87
N GLY A 78 20.62 -29.16 -3.75
CA GLY A 78 21.89 -28.41 -3.74
C GLY A 78 21.87 -27.04 -4.44
N GLY A 79 20.74 -26.32 -4.40
CA GLY A 79 20.57 -24.95 -4.90
C GLY A 79 19.65 -24.81 -6.11
N SER A 80 18.86 -25.84 -6.43
CA SER A 80 17.77 -25.80 -7.41
C SER A 80 16.63 -26.62 -6.83
N SER A 81 15.45 -26.03 -6.67
CA SER A 81 14.26 -26.80 -6.27
C SER A 81 13.46 -27.25 -7.50
N SER A 82 13.10 -28.52 -7.58
CA SER A 82 12.06 -29.01 -8.50
C SER A 82 10.73 -29.14 -7.77
N LEU A 83 9.64 -28.82 -8.48
CA LEU A 83 8.29 -29.10 -8.01
C LEU A 83 7.81 -30.44 -8.55
N GLU A 84 7.33 -31.28 -7.65
CA GLU A 84 6.77 -32.61 -7.92
C GLU A 84 5.32 -32.69 -7.44
N GLU A 85 4.64 -33.79 -7.79
CA GLU A 85 3.29 -34.03 -7.28
C GLU A 85 3.35 -34.19 -5.75
N PRO A 86 2.44 -33.57 -4.97
CA PRO A 86 2.46 -33.68 -3.52
C PRO A 86 2.34 -35.14 -3.08
N GLY A 87 3.22 -35.56 -2.17
CA GLY A 87 3.34 -36.94 -1.72
C GLY A 87 4.13 -37.89 -2.63
N ASP A 88 4.84 -37.37 -3.65
CA ASP A 88 5.81 -38.18 -4.41
C ASP A 88 6.95 -38.68 -3.50
N ASP A 89 7.43 -39.90 -3.77
CA ASP A 89 8.51 -40.51 -3.00
C ASP A 89 9.88 -39.90 -3.34
N ASP A 90 9.98 -39.21 -4.48
CA ASP A 90 11.19 -38.54 -4.96
C ASP A 90 11.39 -37.14 -4.33
N ALA A 91 10.34 -36.54 -3.76
CA ALA A 91 10.39 -35.22 -3.09
C ALA A 91 10.94 -35.32 -1.66
N ASP A 92 11.68 -34.29 -1.22
CA ASP A 92 12.20 -34.24 0.15
C ASP A 92 11.09 -33.93 1.18
N PHE A 93 10.16 -33.03 0.85
CA PHE A 93 9.01 -32.66 1.68
C PHE A 93 7.87 -32.02 0.86
N ASP A 94 6.67 -31.94 1.45
CA ASP A 94 5.54 -31.19 0.87
C ASP A 94 5.49 -29.77 1.44
N GLY A 95 5.40 -28.76 0.58
CA GLY A 95 5.34 -27.35 0.99
C GLY A 95 4.43 -26.50 0.10
N ILE A 96 4.14 -25.29 0.56
CA ILE A 96 3.41 -24.28 -0.23
C ILE A 96 4.39 -23.45 -1.03
N TYR A 97 4.20 -23.41 -2.35
CA TYR A 97 5.05 -22.67 -3.29
C TYR A 97 4.36 -21.41 -3.85
N THR A 98 3.02 -21.37 -3.86
CA THR A 98 2.22 -20.21 -4.29
C THR A 98 1.16 -19.91 -3.25
N VAL A 99 0.97 -18.62 -2.95
CA VAL A 99 -0.10 -18.13 -2.08
C VAL A 99 -0.96 -17.16 -2.86
N ASP A 100 -2.25 -17.45 -2.92
CA ASP A 100 -3.25 -16.69 -3.64
C ASP A 100 -4.15 -15.96 -2.63
N PHE A 101 -4.23 -14.64 -2.75
CA PHE A 101 -5.13 -13.81 -1.97
C PHE A 101 -6.25 -13.28 -2.87
N THR A 102 -7.50 -13.59 -2.55
CA THR A 102 -8.63 -12.93 -3.18
C THR A 102 -8.93 -11.63 -2.44
N VAL A 103 -8.80 -10.51 -3.13
CA VAL A 103 -8.93 -9.17 -2.56
C VAL A 103 -10.09 -8.38 -3.18
N THR A 104 -10.60 -7.42 -2.42
CA THR A 104 -11.60 -6.44 -2.86
C THR A 104 -11.43 -5.11 -2.11
N GLN A 105 -12.11 -4.05 -2.52
CA GLN A 105 -12.09 -2.79 -1.79
C GLN A 105 -12.94 -2.87 -0.51
N ALA A 106 -12.44 -2.26 0.56
CA ALA A 106 -13.22 -2.07 1.77
C ALA A 106 -14.40 -1.11 1.52
N PRO A 107 -15.49 -1.21 2.30
CA PRO A 107 -16.62 -0.29 2.17
C PRO A 107 -16.23 1.16 2.40
N GLY A 108 -16.49 2.01 1.41
CA GLY A 108 -16.23 3.45 1.48
C GLY A 108 -14.81 3.85 1.07
N SER A 109 -13.99 2.91 0.59
CA SER A 109 -12.79 3.21 -0.19
C SER A 109 -13.16 3.91 -1.51
N ASP A 110 -12.28 4.78 -1.97
CA ASP A 110 -12.21 5.18 -3.38
C ASP A 110 -11.53 4.06 -4.21
N ASP A 111 -11.40 4.27 -5.52
CA ASP A 111 -10.77 3.32 -6.44
C ASP A 111 -9.33 2.98 -5.96
N ILE A 112 -8.99 1.69 -5.94
CA ILE A 112 -7.70 1.20 -5.48
C ILE A 112 -6.94 0.61 -6.67
N ASP A 113 -5.85 1.25 -7.04
CA ASP A 113 -4.88 0.71 -8.00
C ASP A 113 -4.03 -0.36 -7.30
N LEU A 114 -4.09 -1.61 -7.77
CA LEU A 114 -3.34 -2.71 -7.18
C LEU A 114 -1.85 -2.62 -7.52
N GLU A 115 -1.48 -1.99 -8.64
CA GLU A 115 -0.08 -1.90 -9.09
C GLU A 115 0.80 -1.09 -8.12
N ASP A 116 0.18 -0.14 -7.40
CA ASP A 116 0.85 0.69 -6.39
C ASP A 116 0.78 0.10 -4.96
N VAL A 117 0.12 -1.03 -4.76
CA VAL A 117 -0.02 -1.64 -3.43
C VAL A 117 1.26 -2.40 -3.10
N THR A 118 1.74 -2.26 -1.87
CA THR A 118 2.89 -3.01 -1.39
C THR A 118 2.44 -4.13 -0.46
N ALA A 119 2.89 -5.35 -0.71
CA ALA A 119 2.71 -6.49 0.17
C ALA A 119 4.01 -6.75 0.95
N GLU A 120 3.91 -6.92 2.26
CA GLU A 120 5.01 -7.31 3.13
C GLU A 120 4.68 -8.67 3.76
N PHE A 121 5.59 -9.62 3.58
CA PHE A 121 5.50 -10.98 4.09
C PHE A 121 6.44 -11.15 5.27
N ILE A 122 5.92 -11.64 6.38
CA ILE A 122 6.68 -11.93 7.59
C ILE A 122 6.50 -13.42 7.88
N THR A 123 7.58 -14.17 7.71
CA THR A 123 7.67 -15.60 8.04
C THR A 123 8.66 -15.79 9.19
N ASP A 124 8.85 -17.04 9.63
CA ASP A 124 9.89 -17.38 10.60
C ASP A 124 11.31 -17.24 10.02
N SER A 125 11.42 -17.36 8.69
CA SER A 125 12.64 -17.34 7.90
C SER A 125 13.08 -15.91 7.54
N GLY A 126 12.17 -14.93 7.53
CA GLY A 126 12.54 -13.55 7.29
C GLY A 126 11.36 -12.62 7.05
N VAL A 127 11.69 -11.42 6.57
CA VAL A 127 10.72 -10.43 6.10
C VAL A 127 11.06 -10.08 4.66
N ASN A 128 10.09 -10.19 3.75
CA ASN A 128 10.22 -9.71 2.38
C ASN A 128 9.14 -8.68 2.06
N GLN A 129 9.44 -7.80 1.12
CA GLN A 129 8.48 -6.79 0.66
C GLN A 129 8.49 -6.75 -0.86
N VAL A 130 7.30 -6.78 -1.45
CA VAL A 130 7.08 -6.75 -2.89
C VAL A 130 6.02 -5.71 -3.22
N VAL A 131 6.18 -5.05 -4.35
CA VAL A 131 5.11 -4.22 -4.93
C VAL A 131 4.26 -5.12 -5.80
N LEU A 132 2.96 -4.89 -5.81
CA LEU A 132 1.98 -5.62 -6.61
C LEU A 132 2.01 -5.16 -8.08
N ASP A 133 3.20 -4.99 -8.63
CA ASP A 133 3.40 -4.79 -10.06
C ASP A 133 3.28 -6.16 -10.73
N ASP A 134 2.56 -6.26 -11.86
CA ASP A 134 2.34 -7.53 -12.59
C ASP A 134 3.66 -8.00 -13.22
N ASP A 135 4.50 -8.60 -12.37
CA ASP A 135 5.88 -9.01 -12.61
C ASP A 135 6.01 -10.54 -12.48
N GLU A 136 7.18 -11.09 -12.80
CA GLU A 136 7.38 -12.56 -12.88
C GLU A 136 6.91 -13.30 -11.62
N LEU A 137 7.09 -12.72 -10.42
CA LEU A 137 6.84 -13.35 -9.12
C LEU A 137 5.48 -12.98 -8.48
N VAL A 138 4.71 -12.10 -9.13
CA VAL A 138 3.44 -11.57 -8.62
C VAL A 138 2.47 -11.44 -9.79
N GLU A 139 1.38 -12.21 -9.77
CA GLU A 139 0.36 -12.15 -10.80
C GLU A 139 -0.94 -11.61 -10.23
N ILE A 140 -1.57 -10.71 -11.00
CA ILE A 140 -2.88 -10.15 -10.68
C ILE A 140 -3.89 -10.65 -11.70
N ASP A 141 -4.90 -11.38 -11.24
CA ASP A 141 -6.00 -11.86 -12.08
C ASP A 141 -7.36 -11.29 -11.66
N GLY A 142 -8.08 -10.73 -12.61
CA GLY A 142 -9.42 -10.18 -12.41
C GLY A 142 -10.50 -11.26 -12.42
N LEU A 143 -11.01 -11.66 -11.25
CA LEU A 143 -12.06 -12.69 -11.14
C LEU A 143 -13.45 -12.19 -11.56
N ASN A 144 -13.80 -10.95 -11.17
CA ASN A 144 -15.12 -10.37 -11.42
C ASN A 144 -15.01 -8.87 -11.67
N VAL A 145 -14.33 -8.51 -12.75
CA VAL A 145 -14.04 -7.12 -13.13
C VAL A 145 -14.43 -6.87 -14.59
N GLU A 146 -14.79 -5.62 -14.89
CA GLU A 146 -15.07 -5.17 -16.26
C GLU A 146 -13.88 -4.34 -16.77
N GLY A 147 -12.86 -5.00 -17.32
CA GLY A 147 -11.67 -4.31 -17.81
C GLY A 147 -10.46 -5.23 -17.85
N ASP A 148 -9.32 -4.67 -18.26
CA ASP A 148 -8.00 -5.30 -18.24
C ASP A 148 -7.06 -4.53 -17.28
N ASP A 149 -7.61 -3.56 -16.54
CA ASP A 149 -6.84 -2.69 -15.65
C ASP A 149 -6.86 -3.30 -14.24
N ASN A 150 -5.72 -3.30 -13.54
CA ASN A 150 -5.54 -3.84 -12.18
C ASN A 150 -6.10 -2.91 -11.09
N VAL A 151 -7.25 -2.27 -11.35
CA VAL A 151 -7.88 -1.28 -10.49
C VAL A 151 -9.20 -1.81 -9.95
N ILE A 152 -9.34 -1.80 -8.62
CA ILE A 152 -10.60 -2.10 -7.94
C ILE A 152 -11.46 -0.84 -7.92
N THR A 153 -12.62 -0.87 -8.59
CA THR A 153 -13.52 0.29 -8.71
C THR A 153 -14.85 0.10 -7.98
N ASP A 154 -15.28 -1.14 -7.77
CA ASP A 154 -16.48 -1.47 -7.00
C ASP A 154 -16.21 -2.53 -5.91
N SER A 155 -17.06 -2.51 -4.88
CA SER A 155 -17.11 -3.52 -3.83
C SER A 155 -17.50 -4.92 -4.33
N SER A 156 -17.99 -5.05 -5.56
CA SER A 156 -18.20 -6.32 -6.26
C SER A 156 -16.98 -6.83 -7.00
N ASP A 157 -15.98 -5.98 -7.23
CA ASP A 157 -14.77 -6.35 -7.97
C ASP A 157 -13.94 -7.29 -7.09
N ARG A 158 -13.44 -8.36 -7.70
CA ARG A 158 -12.60 -9.35 -7.04
C ARG A 158 -11.39 -9.56 -7.89
N PHE A 159 -10.22 -9.45 -7.28
CA PHE A 159 -8.94 -9.80 -7.89
C PHE A 159 -8.31 -10.93 -7.09
N THR A 160 -7.65 -11.85 -7.77
CA THR A 160 -6.72 -12.79 -7.16
C THR A 160 -5.33 -12.22 -7.32
N VAL A 161 -4.61 -12.15 -6.22
CA VAL A 161 -3.21 -11.78 -6.20
C VAL A 161 -2.43 -13.01 -5.81
N SER A 162 -1.67 -13.53 -6.76
CA SER A 162 -0.88 -14.74 -6.63
C SER A 162 0.56 -14.35 -6.39
N PHE A 163 1.19 -14.90 -5.37
CA PHE A 163 2.59 -14.67 -5.06
C PHE A 163 3.35 -15.99 -5.18
N ALA A 164 4.60 -15.97 -5.66
CA ALA A 164 5.48 -17.14 -5.70
C ALA A 164 6.54 -17.11 -4.58
N GLY A 165 6.74 -18.23 -3.87
CA GLY A 165 7.72 -18.33 -2.78
C GLY A 165 9.14 -18.66 -3.21
N TYR A 166 9.32 -19.13 -4.45
CA TYR A 166 10.60 -19.55 -4.99
C TYR A 166 10.64 -19.45 -6.51
N GLN A 167 11.84 -19.31 -7.08
CA GLN A 167 12.09 -19.32 -8.52
C GLN A 167 12.21 -20.77 -9.06
N VAL A 168 11.15 -21.30 -9.68
CA VAL A 168 11.17 -22.68 -10.20
C VAL A 168 11.76 -22.71 -11.61
N ASP A 169 12.86 -23.44 -11.82
CA ASP A 169 13.40 -23.71 -13.16
C ASP A 169 12.54 -24.77 -13.86
N GLY A 170 11.68 -24.30 -14.77
CA GLY A 170 11.04 -25.11 -15.81
C GLY A 170 10.25 -26.33 -15.34
N SER A 171 8.95 -26.14 -15.07
CA SER A 171 7.98 -27.23 -15.24
C SER A 171 6.63 -26.69 -15.74
N ASP A 172 6.12 -27.33 -16.80
CA ASP A 172 5.00 -26.94 -17.68
C ASP A 172 3.60 -26.85 -17.00
N GLY A 173 3.50 -26.64 -15.69
CA GLY A 173 2.27 -26.87 -14.91
C GLY A 173 1.86 -25.83 -13.87
N GLY A 174 2.69 -24.85 -13.52
CA GLY A 174 2.36 -23.81 -12.53
C GLY A 174 1.76 -22.55 -13.16
N ILE A 175 1.09 -21.71 -12.36
CA ILE A 175 0.62 -20.38 -12.78
C ILE A 175 1.83 -19.56 -13.32
N PHE A 176 2.98 -19.68 -12.66
CA PHE A 176 4.25 -19.04 -13.00
C PHE A 176 5.22 -19.96 -13.79
N ASN A 177 4.80 -20.51 -14.93
CA ASN A 177 5.61 -21.47 -15.72
C ASN A 177 6.88 -20.85 -16.38
N ASP A 178 6.98 -19.52 -16.46
CA ASP A 178 8.10 -18.82 -17.11
C ASP A 178 8.98 -18.07 -16.10
N LEU A 179 9.13 -18.61 -14.90
CA LEU A 179 9.92 -18.02 -13.81
C LEU A 179 11.44 -18.19 -14.01
N SER A 180 11.92 -18.37 -15.25
CA SER A 180 13.33 -18.65 -15.56
C SER A 180 14.09 -17.42 -16.06
N SER A 181 13.42 -16.28 -16.23
CA SER A 181 14.00 -15.04 -16.75
C SER A 181 14.38 -14.04 -15.67
N SER A 182 15.02 -14.53 -14.61
CA SER A 182 15.93 -13.81 -13.70
C SER A 182 15.67 -12.30 -13.55
N PRO A 183 15.06 -11.83 -12.44
CA PRO A 183 15.26 -10.45 -12.02
C PRO A 183 16.74 -10.31 -11.66
N GLU A 184 17.52 -9.69 -12.55
CA GLU A 184 18.89 -9.29 -12.30
C GLU A 184 18.89 -8.31 -11.12
N TYR A 185 19.02 -8.79 -9.88
CA TYR A 185 19.83 -8.20 -8.81
C TYR A 185 19.95 -9.12 -7.58
N GLY A 186 21.15 -9.64 -7.36
CA GLY A 186 21.58 -10.38 -6.18
C GLY A 186 22.83 -11.20 -6.47
N GLU A 187 24.02 -10.57 -6.47
CA GLU A 187 25.33 -11.24 -6.69
C GLU A 187 25.71 -12.28 -5.60
N ASP A 188 24.77 -12.67 -4.74
CA ASP A 188 24.99 -13.49 -3.55
C ASP A 188 24.27 -14.86 -3.57
N GLY A 189 23.53 -15.19 -4.64
CA GLY A 189 23.03 -16.55 -4.88
C GLY A 189 21.94 -17.04 -3.93
N GLU A 190 21.03 -16.15 -3.53
CA GLU A 190 19.81 -16.51 -2.82
C GLU A 190 18.64 -16.37 -3.80
N ASP A 191 17.87 -17.45 -3.94
CA ASP A 191 16.73 -17.55 -4.85
C ASP A 191 15.68 -16.49 -4.50
N ALA A 192 15.38 -15.61 -5.47
CA ALA A 192 14.51 -14.47 -5.24
C ALA A 192 13.04 -14.85 -5.46
N GLY A 193 12.39 -15.39 -4.42
CA GLY A 193 10.93 -15.48 -4.34
C GLY A 193 10.27 -14.14 -3.99
N SER A 194 8.96 -14.02 -4.23
CA SER A 194 8.12 -12.92 -3.74
C SER A 194 8.04 -12.89 -2.20
N TRP A 195 8.25 -14.03 -1.54
CA TRP A 195 8.59 -14.13 -0.11
C TRP A 195 9.78 -15.06 0.11
N VAL A 196 10.25 -15.15 1.35
CA VAL A 196 11.42 -15.95 1.72
C VAL A 196 11.02 -17.43 1.85
N GLY A 197 11.30 -18.25 0.84
CA GLY A 197 11.28 -19.72 0.88
C GLY A 197 9.90 -20.36 0.67
N HIS A 198 9.74 -21.59 1.14
CA HIS A 198 8.47 -22.33 1.17
C HIS A 198 7.81 -22.25 2.55
N LEU A 199 6.51 -22.54 2.62
CA LEU A 199 5.83 -22.73 3.91
C LEU A 199 5.53 -24.22 4.12
N GLU A 200 6.02 -24.77 5.23
CA GLU A 200 5.80 -26.16 5.61
C GLU A 200 4.53 -26.32 6.45
N GLY A 201 4.14 -27.59 6.65
CA GLY A 201 3.00 -27.93 7.49
C GLY A 201 3.13 -27.40 8.92
N GLY A 202 2.25 -26.47 9.30
CA GLY A 202 2.22 -25.86 10.64
C GLY A 202 2.82 -24.46 10.73
N ASP A 203 3.40 -23.96 9.64
CA ASP A 203 3.97 -22.62 9.57
C ASP A 203 2.89 -21.51 9.56
N THR A 204 3.33 -20.31 9.89
CA THR A 204 2.49 -19.10 9.90
C THR A 204 3.17 -17.99 9.13
N MET A 205 2.39 -17.27 8.34
CA MET A 205 2.84 -16.11 7.58
C MET A 205 1.91 -14.92 7.90
N GLU A 206 2.48 -13.79 8.30
CA GLU A 206 1.74 -12.54 8.36
C GLU A 206 1.96 -11.77 7.07
N VAL A 207 0.86 -11.34 6.43
CA VAL A 207 0.90 -10.54 5.21
C VAL A 207 0.27 -9.19 5.48
N ARG A 208 0.99 -8.14 5.12
CA ARG A 208 0.54 -6.75 5.25
C ARG A 208 0.48 -6.08 3.90
N PHE A 209 -0.72 -5.71 3.50
CA PHE A 209 -0.99 -4.89 2.33
C PHE A 209 -1.03 -3.42 2.72
N THR A 210 -0.34 -2.58 1.96
CA THR A 210 -0.33 -1.11 2.11
C THR A 210 -0.72 -0.48 0.78
N THR A 211 -1.83 0.25 0.75
CA THR A 211 -2.28 0.97 -0.45
C THR A 211 -1.47 2.26 -0.66
N ALA A 212 -1.55 2.85 -1.86
CA ALA A 212 -0.90 4.12 -2.17
C ALA A 212 -1.31 5.28 -1.24
N ALA A 213 -2.56 5.27 -0.75
CA ALA A 213 -3.06 6.21 0.25
C ALA A 213 -2.48 5.98 1.66
N GLY A 214 -1.68 4.93 1.86
CA GLY A 214 -1.06 4.57 3.13
C GLY A 214 -1.99 3.82 4.09
N ALA A 215 -3.13 3.33 3.60
CA ALA A 215 -4.02 2.48 4.38
C ALA A 215 -3.45 1.06 4.44
N THR A 216 -3.53 0.42 5.61
CA THR A 216 -2.93 -0.90 5.84
C THR A 216 -3.95 -1.94 6.24
N THR A 217 -3.79 -3.15 5.70
CA THR A 217 -4.54 -4.36 6.05
C THR A 217 -3.55 -5.46 6.37
N VAL A 218 -3.76 -6.17 7.48
CA VAL A 218 -2.89 -7.25 7.95
C VAL A 218 -3.72 -8.52 8.05
N GLU A 219 -3.23 -9.60 7.46
CA GLU A 219 -3.82 -10.94 7.50
C GLU A 219 -2.79 -11.95 8.03
N GLU A 220 -3.19 -12.79 8.99
CA GLU A 220 -2.38 -13.92 9.46
C GLU A 220 -2.89 -15.19 8.78
N VAL A 221 -2.00 -15.81 8.02
CA VAL A 221 -2.22 -17.05 7.30
C VAL A 221 -1.55 -18.20 8.04
N ARG A 222 -2.24 -19.35 8.13
CA ARG A 222 -1.71 -20.54 8.80
C ARG A 222 -1.78 -21.77 7.91
N VAL A 223 -0.63 -22.40 7.73
CA VAL A 223 -0.53 -23.66 7.00
C VAL A 223 -1.03 -24.82 7.88
N PRO A 224 -1.89 -25.73 7.36
CA PRO A 224 -2.28 -26.93 8.07
C PRO A 224 -1.07 -27.84 8.41
N ASP A 225 -1.11 -28.54 9.56
CA ASP A 225 0.00 -29.41 10.04
C ASP A 225 0.40 -30.55 9.08
N SER A 226 -0.40 -30.85 8.05
CA SER A 226 -0.14 -31.92 7.09
C SER A 226 -0.62 -31.51 5.70
N LEU A 227 0.29 -31.59 4.74
CA LEU A 227 0.11 -31.23 3.34
C LEU A 227 0.08 -32.44 2.38
N ILE A 228 0.39 -33.63 2.90
CA ILE A 228 0.41 -34.91 2.15
C ILE A 228 -0.88 -35.14 1.36
N ASP A 229 -0.75 -35.54 0.09
CA ASP A 229 -1.84 -35.82 -0.86
C ASP A 229 -2.83 -34.66 -1.03
N ARG A 230 -2.37 -33.41 -0.89
CA ARG A 230 -3.20 -32.22 -1.16
C ARG A 230 -2.57 -31.38 -2.25
N ASP A 231 -3.35 -31.02 -3.26
CA ASP A 231 -2.92 -30.10 -4.32
C ASP A 231 -3.05 -28.62 -3.89
N ALA A 232 -3.99 -28.34 -2.98
CA ALA A 232 -4.25 -26.99 -2.49
C ALA A 232 -4.84 -27.00 -1.08
N VAL A 233 -4.60 -25.91 -0.34
CA VAL A 233 -5.12 -25.71 1.01
C VAL A 233 -5.72 -24.31 1.17
N SER A 234 -6.73 -24.22 2.03
CA SER A 234 -7.16 -22.92 2.56
C SER A 234 -6.21 -22.52 3.67
N LEU A 235 -5.87 -21.24 3.67
CA LEU A 235 -4.88 -20.62 4.54
C LEU A 235 -5.51 -19.69 5.58
#